data_AF-A0A0M2T2J7-F1
#
_entry.id   AF-A0A0M2T2J7-F1
#
_cell.length_a   1.000
_cell.length_b   1.000
_cell.length_c   1.000
_cell.angle_alpha   90.00
_cell.angle_beta   90.00
_cell.angle_gamma   90.00
#
_symmetry.space_group_name_H-M   'P 1'
#
loop_
_entity.id
_entity.type
_entity.pdbx_description
1 polymer ?
#
loop_
_entity_poly.entity_id
_entity_poly.type
_entity_poly.pdbx_seq_one_letter_code
_entity_poly.pdbx_strand_id
1 'polypeptide(L)'
;MTEFNPEKLHVTFEPPTTSFSPIQGRKYTLTHSDETGELFLAVGKRYDLDAIDQKLRDEVLAEWKTRNGEYVLMGKVHISTGEFDEKLAKIRYMIFKKEMNLALTGMVYGDREFYVHNPWLLDSPILVHFESVYPEYNEVLYFGTPRYYLASATPRRVTTRTQV
;
A
#
# COMPACT_ATOMS: atom_id res chain seq x y z
N MET A 1 0.21 5.45 -16.37
CA MET A 1 0.27 5.26 -14.91
C MET A 1 -0.02 6.60 -14.29
N THR A 2 -0.94 6.66 -13.34
CA THR A 2 -1.16 7.88 -12.56
C THR A 2 0.08 8.14 -11.74
N GLU A 3 0.66 9.33 -11.86
CA GLU A 3 1.85 9.72 -11.10
C GLU A 3 1.46 10.01 -9.65
N PHE A 4 2.28 9.56 -8.70
CA PHE A 4 2.04 9.83 -7.28
C PHE A 4 2.19 11.32 -6.97
N ASN A 5 1.17 11.91 -6.35
CA ASN A 5 1.22 13.29 -5.86
C ASN A 5 1.16 13.31 -4.32
N PRO A 6 2.26 13.69 -3.62
CA PRO A 6 2.29 13.80 -2.17
C PRO A 6 1.23 14.74 -1.57
N GLU A 7 0.81 15.78 -2.30
CA GLU A 7 -0.18 16.77 -1.81
C GLU A 7 -1.60 16.20 -1.73
N LYS A 8 -1.86 15.08 -2.41
CA LYS A 8 -3.15 14.38 -2.40
C LYS A 8 -3.20 13.23 -1.41
N LEU A 9 -2.15 13.02 -0.63
CA LEU A 9 -2.07 11.96 0.37
C LEU A 9 -2.38 12.51 1.77
N HIS A 10 -3.41 11.96 2.39
CA HIS A 10 -3.79 12.24 3.76
C HIS A 10 -3.43 11.05 4.65
N VAL A 11 -2.74 11.28 5.76
CA VAL A 11 -2.27 10.22 6.65
C VAL A 11 -2.83 10.44 8.06
N THR A 12 -3.45 9.41 8.61
CA THR A 12 -3.98 9.38 9.97
C THR A 12 -3.35 8.24 10.76
N PHE A 13 -2.95 8.51 12.00
CA PHE A 13 -2.43 7.50 12.92
C PHE A 13 -3.46 7.20 14.01
N GLU A 14 -3.86 5.93 14.13
CA GLU A 14 -4.77 5.47 15.16
C GLU A 14 -4.00 5.09 16.45
N PRO A 15 -4.28 5.75 17.60
CA PRO A 15 -3.64 5.42 18.86
C PRO A 15 -3.79 3.91 19.22
N PRO A 16 -2.73 3.27 19.75
CA PRO A 16 -1.46 3.84 20.22
C PRO A 16 -0.38 3.94 19.12
N THR A 17 -0.75 3.80 17.84
CA THR A 17 0.18 3.87 16.72
C THR A 17 0.62 5.31 16.50
N THR A 18 1.91 5.47 16.21
CA THR A 18 2.54 6.76 15.92
C THR A 18 3.37 6.64 14.64
N SER A 19 4.02 7.73 14.23
CA SER A 19 4.98 7.73 13.12
C SER A 19 6.25 6.91 13.40
N PHE A 20 6.46 6.38 14.60
CA PHE A 20 7.68 5.65 14.97
C PHE A 20 7.41 4.24 15.54
N SER A 21 6.21 3.97 16.07
CA SER A 21 5.90 2.69 16.72
C SER A 21 4.43 2.29 16.61
N PRO A 22 4.06 1.01 16.83
CA PRO A 22 4.93 -0.17 16.94
C PRO A 22 5.20 -0.81 15.57
N ILE A 23 6.29 -1.57 15.40
CA ILE A 23 6.49 -2.38 14.17
C ILE A 23 5.47 -3.54 14.14
N GLN A 24 5.45 -4.33 15.22
CA GLN A 24 4.65 -5.54 15.28
C GLN A 24 3.16 -5.22 15.30
N GLY A 25 2.45 -5.76 14.31
CA GLY A 25 1.00 -5.56 14.18
C GLY A 25 0.61 -4.16 13.71
N ARG A 26 1.56 -3.36 13.20
CA ARG A 26 1.20 -2.15 12.43
C ARG A 26 0.53 -2.58 11.13
N LYS A 27 -0.64 -1.99 10.92
CA LYS A 27 -1.54 -2.21 9.80
C LYS A 27 -1.78 -0.90 9.08
N TYR A 28 -2.06 -1.03 7.80
CA TYR A 28 -2.34 0.04 6.88
C TYR A 28 -3.68 -0.24 6.20
N THR A 29 -4.57 0.74 6.22
CA THR A 29 -5.75 0.78 5.36
C THR A 29 -5.57 1.96 4.42
N LEU A 30 -5.44 1.68 3.12
CA LEU A 30 -5.39 2.72 2.09
C LEU A 30 -6.68 2.69 1.27
N THR A 31 -7.37 3.81 1.22
CA THR A 31 -8.53 4.04 0.35
C THR A 31 -8.28 5.25 -0.55
N HIS A 32 -9.18 5.48 -1.51
CA HIS A 32 -9.05 6.57 -2.46
C HIS A 32 -10.40 7.12 -2.90
N SER A 33 -10.35 8.32 -3.49
CA SER A 33 -11.50 8.93 -4.16
C SER A 33 -11.25 8.93 -5.67
N ASP A 34 -12.10 8.24 -6.43
CA ASP A 34 -12.06 8.25 -7.90
C ASP A 34 -12.32 9.65 -8.48
N GLU A 35 -13.10 10.48 -7.77
CA GLU A 35 -13.47 11.83 -8.21
C GLU A 35 -12.32 12.82 -8.05
N THR A 36 -11.65 12.82 -6.89
CA THR A 36 -10.60 13.80 -6.57
C THR A 36 -9.20 13.27 -6.82
N GLY A 37 -9.03 11.95 -6.91
CA GLY A 37 -7.74 11.27 -6.98
C GLY A 37 -6.95 11.37 -5.67
N GLU A 38 -7.62 11.65 -4.55
CA GLU A 38 -7.00 11.68 -3.23
C GLU A 38 -6.81 10.27 -2.67
N LEU A 39 -5.75 10.11 -1.88
CA LEU A 39 -5.41 8.89 -1.16
C LEU A 39 -5.55 9.14 0.34
N PHE A 40 -6.16 8.20 1.05
CA PHE A 40 -6.36 8.27 2.50
C PHE A 40 -5.69 7.04 3.13
N LEU A 41 -4.67 7.27 3.94
CA LEU A 41 -3.92 6.22 4.62
C LEU A 41 -4.19 6.28 6.12
N ALA A 42 -4.86 5.26 6.64
CA ALA A 42 -4.96 5.01 8.08
C ALA A 42 -3.87 4.02 8.51
N VAL A 43 -3.11 4.38 9.56
CA VAL A 43 -2.04 3.57 10.14
C VAL A 43 -2.39 3.23 11.58
N GLY A 44 -2.57 1.95 11.88
CA GLY A 44 -3.12 1.50 13.16
C GLY A 44 -2.64 0.11 13.59
N LYS A 45 -3.12 -0.38 14.73
CA LYS A 45 -2.98 -1.81 15.11
C LYS A 45 -4.10 -2.69 14.56
N ARG A 46 -5.11 -2.05 13.98
CA ARG A 46 -6.29 -2.64 13.34
C ARG A 46 -6.44 -2.00 11.96
N TYR A 47 -7.18 -2.66 11.08
CA TYR A 47 -7.63 -1.99 9.87
C TYR A 47 -8.75 -1.03 10.24
N ASP A 48 -8.70 0.17 9.68
CA ASP A 48 -9.83 1.11 9.72
C ASP A 48 -10.96 0.49 8.87
N LEU A 49 -11.96 -0.10 9.53
CA LEU A 49 -13.09 -0.73 8.85
C LEU A 49 -14.17 0.29 8.47
N ASP A 50 -14.17 1.46 9.11
CA ASP A 50 -15.14 2.52 8.86
C ASP A 50 -14.80 3.27 7.56
N ALA A 51 -13.52 3.32 7.18
CA ALA A 51 -13.06 3.85 5.90
C ALA A 51 -13.32 2.92 4.70
N ILE A 52 -13.63 1.64 4.90
CA ILE A 52 -13.77 0.65 3.82
C ILE A 52 -15.19 0.67 3.26
N ASP A 53 -15.31 0.88 1.94
CA ASP A 53 -16.57 0.65 1.23
C ASP A 53 -16.83 -0.87 1.11
N GLN A 54 -17.78 -1.36 1.91
CA GLN A 54 -18.12 -2.78 1.97
C GLN A 54 -18.70 -3.35 0.66
N LYS A 55 -19.14 -2.50 -0.27
CA LYS A 55 -19.66 -2.90 -1.58
C LYS A 55 -18.58 -2.87 -2.66
N LEU A 56 -17.78 -1.79 -2.71
CA LEU A 56 -16.76 -1.62 -3.74
C LEU A 56 -15.50 -2.42 -3.44
N ARG A 57 -15.12 -2.53 -2.16
CA ARG A 57 -13.95 -3.26 -1.68
C ARG A 57 -12.68 -2.92 -2.46
N ASP A 58 -12.46 -1.64 -2.69
CA ASP A 58 -11.35 -1.07 -3.47
C ASP A 58 -10.15 -0.66 -2.60
N GLU A 59 -10.21 -0.94 -1.29
CA GLU A 59 -9.13 -0.69 -0.35
C GLU A 59 -7.89 -1.56 -0.63
N VAL A 60 -6.71 -1.02 -0.30
CA VAL A 60 -5.47 -1.80 -0.18
C VAL A 60 -5.08 -1.89 1.29
N LEU A 61 -5.05 -3.11 1.80
CA LEU A 61 -4.70 -3.38 3.19
C LEU A 61 -3.27 -3.92 3.26
N ALA A 62 -2.53 -3.58 4.31
CA ALA A 62 -1.25 -4.23 4.57
C ALA A 62 -0.93 -4.36 6.06
N GLU A 63 -0.07 -5.30 6.41
CA GLU A 63 0.39 -5.53 7.77
C GLU A 63 1.88 -5.93 7.80
N TRP A 64 2.63 -5.35 8.73
CA TRP A 64 3.96 -5.85 9.06
C TRP A 64 3.85 -7.18 9.82
N LYS A 65 4.41 -8.23 9.23
CA LYS A 65 4.48 -9.57 9.82
C LYS A 65 5.92 -10.04 9.92
N THR A 66 6.17 -10.93 10.87
CA THR A 66 7.42 -11.69 10.94
C THR A 66 7.21 -13.05 10.27
N ARG A 67 8.05 -13.41 9.30
CA ARG A 67 8.11 -14.74 8.68
C ARG A 67 9.54 -15.24 8.76
N ASN A 68 9.75 -16.41 9.39
CA ASN A 68 11.08 -17.02 9.55
C ASN A 68 12.15 -16.07 10.16
N GLY A 69 11.73 -15.17 11.05
CA GLY A 69 12.63 -14.20 11.69
C GLY A 69 12.86 -12.91 10.90
N GLU A 70 12.30 -12.78 9.70
CA GLU A 70 12.41 -11.57 8.87
C GLU A 70 11.07 -10.83 8.81
N TYR A 71 11.13 -9.50 8.74
CA TYR A 71 9.95 -8.68 8.53
C TYR A 71 9.54 -8.68 7.06
N VAL A 72 8.25 -8.85 6.82
CA VAL A 72 7.59 -8.81 5.51
C VAL A 72 6.38 -7.90 5.61
N LEU A 73 6.23 -6.96 4.67
CA LEU A 73 5.00 -6.18 4.54
C LEU A 73 4.02 -7.00 3.69
N MET A 74 3.01 -7.56 4.35
CA MET A 74 2.00 -8.38 3.68
C MET A 74 0.79 -7.52 3.32
N GLY A 75 0.68 -7.16 2.05
CA GLY A 75 -0.49 -6.54 1.46
C GLY A 75 -1.58 -7.55 1.11
N LYS A 76 -2.82 -7.08 1.01
CA LYS A 76 -3.96 -7.83 0.48
C LYS A 76 -4.98 -6.91 -0.19
N VAL A 77 -5.61 -7.42 -1.24
CA VAL A 77 -6.70 -6.77 -1.97
C VAL A 77 -7.80 -7.78 -2.27
N HIS A 78 -9.05 -7.30 -2.28
CA HIS A 78 -10.23 -8.13 -2.44
C HIS A 78 -10.66 -8.20 -3.91
N ILE A 79 -10.52 -9.37 -4.54
CA ILE A 79 -10.92 -9.58 -5.94
C ILE A 79 -12.36 -10.05 -6.04
N SER A 80 -12.69 -11.17 -5.41
CA SER A 80 -14.06 -11.71 -5.33
C SER A 80 -14.15 -12.84 -4.31
N THR A 81 -15.20 -12.87 -3.50
CA THR A 81 -15.60 -14.03 -2.69
C THR A 81 -16.81 -14.77 -3.27
N GLY A 82 -17.18 -14.47 -4.52
CA GLY A 82 -18.35 -15.04 -5.22
C GLY A 82 -19.47 -14.02 -5.48
N GLU A 83 -19.34 -12.79 -4.97
CA GLU A 83 -20.25 -11.67 -5.24
C GLU A 83 -20.07 -11.06 -6.63
N PHE A 84 -18.92 -11.30 -7.27
CA PHE A 84 -18.64 -10.91 -8.65
C PHE A 84 -18.47 -12.14 -9.53
N ASP A 85 -19.02 -12.09 -10.74
CA ASP A 85 -18.74 -13.08 -11.77
C ASP A 85 -17.25 -13.06 -12.20
N GLU A 86 -16.83 -14.10 -12.91
CA GLU A 86 -15.43 -14.27 -13.30
C GLU A 86 -14.91 -13.13 -14.19
N LYS A 87 -15.78 -12.56 -15.03
CA LYS A 87 -15.41 -11.47 -15.94
C LYS A 87 -15.12 -10.20 -15.16
N LEU A 88 -15.95 -9.86 -14.18
CA LEU A 88 -15.75 -8.70 -13.31
C LEU A 88 -14.58 -8.93 -12.36
N ALA A 89 -14.42 -10.14 -11.80
CA ALA A 89 -13.25 -10.51 -11.00
C ALA A 89 -11.94 -10.32 -11.79
N LYS A 90 -11.91 -10.73 -13.07
CA LYS A 90 -10.76 -10.49 -13.96
C LYS A 90 -10.45 -9.01 -14.12
N ILE A 91 -11.46 -8.17 -14.35
CA ILE A 91 -11.29 -6.72 -14.50
C ILE A 91 -10.71 -6.12 -13.22
N ARG A 92 -11.28 -6.46 -12.06
CA ARG A 92 -10.80 -6.00 -10.74
C ARG A 92 -9.35 -6.41 -10.51
N TYR A 93 -9.02 -7.68 -10.76
CA TYR A 93 -7.65 -8.19 -10.66
C TYR A 93 -6.67 -7.39 -11.53
N MET A 94 -7.03 -7.11 -12.79
CA MET A 94 -6.19 -6.31 -13.69
C MET A 94 -6.02 -4.86 -13.22
N ILE A 95 -7.08 -4.23 -12.69
CA ILE A 95 -7.03 -2.86 -12.14
C ILE A 95 -6.09 -2.82 -10.93
N PHE A 96 -6.29 -3.70 -9.95
CA PHE A 96 -5.41 -3.75 -8.79
C PHE A 96 -3.95 -3.98 -9.18
N LYS A 97 -3.68 -4.91 -10.10
CA LYS A 97 -2.31 -5.19 -10.55
C LYS A 97 -1.65 -3.97 -11.21
N LYS A 98 -2.43 -3.17 -11.95
CA LYS A 98 -1.97 -1.94 -12.61
C LYS A 98 -1.73 -0.80 -11.62
N GLU A 99 -2.63 -0.61 -10.65
CA GLU A 99 -2.61 0.53 -9.72
C GLU A 99 -1.84 0.24 -8.42
N MET A 100 -1.43 -1.01 -8.16
CA MET A 100 -0.75 -1.41 -6.94
C MET A 100 0.49 -0.57 -6.63
N ASN A 101 1.26 -0.17 -7.66
CA ASN A 101 2.43 0.67 -7.45
C ASN A 101 2.08 2.04 -6.89
N LEU A 102 0.95 2.65 -7.29
CA LEU A 102 0.49 3.92 -6.73
C LEU A 102 0.08 3.73 -5.27
N ALA A 103 -0.67 2.67 -4.98
CA ALA A 103 -1.12 2.34 -3.62
C ALA A 103 0.07 2.12 -2.66
N LEU A 104 1.02 1.27 -3.07
CA LEU A 104 2.22 1.01 -2.27
C LEU A 104 3.12 2.25 -2.14
N THR A 105 3.20 3.10 -3.18
CA THR A 105 3.89 4.39 -3.07
C THR A 105 3.23 5.27 -2.01
N GLY A 106 1.90 5.43 -2.04
CA GLY A 106 1.16 6.22 -1.05
C GLY A 106 1.32 5.68 0.37
N MET A 107 1.24 4.36 0.54
CA MET A 107 1.43 3.70 1.83
C MET A 107 2.85 3.88 2.39
N VAL A 108 3.87 3.59 1.58
CA VAL A 108 5.27 3.67 2.02
C VAL A 108 5.71 5.13 2.23
N TYR A 109 5.33 6.05 1.34
CA TYR A 109 5.64 7.47 1.49
C TYR A 109 4.88 8.11 2.66
N GLY A 110 3.64 7.69 2.89
CA GLY A 110 2.81 8.18 4.00
C GLY A 110 3.42 7.85 5.36
N ASP A 111 4.05 6.69 5.48
CA ASP A 111 4.74 6.24 6.70
C ASP A 111 6.27 6.43 6.63
N ARG A 112 6.78 7.36 5.81
CA ARG A 112 8.23 7.53 5.59
C ARG A 112 9.04 7.78 6.88
N GLU A 113 8.47 8.47 7.85
CA GLU A 113 9.11 8.75 9.14
C GLU A 113 9.34 7.48 9.98
N PHE A 114 8.49 6.46 9.79
CA PHE A 114 8.65 5.18 10.46
C PHE A 114 9.93 4.46 9.99
N TYR A 115 10.28 4.59 8.71
CA TYR A 115 11.50 4.00 8.16
C TYR A 115 12.78 4.74 8.58
N VAL A 116 12.69 6.03 8.97
CA VAL A 116 13.82 6.74 9.59
C VAL A 116 14.23 6.06 10.90
N HIS A 117 13.24 5.61 11.68
CA HIS A 117 13.44 4.94 12.96
C HIS A 117 13.70 3.43 12.84
N ASN A 118 13.34 2.83 11.69
CA ASN A 118 13.41 1.38 11.45
C ASN A 118 14.02 1.09 10.06
N PRO A 119 15.26 1.53 9.79
CA PRO A 119 15.84 1.52 8.45
C PRO A 119 16.02 0.13 7.85
N TRP A 120 16.11 -0.93 8.68
CA TRP A 120 16.20 -2.31 8.19
C TRP A 120 14.94 -2.78 7.46
N LEU A 121 13.78 -2.15 7.71
CA LEU A 121 12.54 -2.46 7.00
C LEU A 121 12.56 -1.99 5.54
N LEU A 122 13.47 -1.10 5.17
CA LEU A 122 13.57 -0.57 3.80
C LEU A 122 13.87 -1.64 2.76
N ASP A 123 14.53 -2.72 3.18
CA ASP A 123 14.92 -3.86 2.33
C ASP A 123 14.05 -5.10 2.59
N SER A 124 13.02 -4.98 3.44
CA SER A 124 12.02 -6.03 3.63
C SER A 124 11.15 -6.21 2.39
N PRO A 125 10.79 -7.46 2.03
CA PRO A 125 9.93 -7.72 0.88
C PRO A 125 8.49 -7.25 1.13
N ILE A 126 7.87 -6.76 0.07
CA ILE A 126 6.45 -6.47 0.00
C ILE A 126 5.78 -7.58 -0.82
N LEU A 127 4.86 -8.30 -0.20
CA LEU A 127 4.08 -9.36 -0.84
C LEU A 127 2.60 -8.97 -0.80
N VAL A 128 1.90 -9.02 -1.93
CA VAL A 128 0.48 -8.68 -1.99
C VAL A 128 -0.32 -9.91 -2.41
N HIS A 129 -1.31 -10.28 -1.58
CA HIS A 129 -2.27 -11.33 -1.88
C HIS A 129 -3.51 -10.75 -2.56
N PHE A 130 -3.77 -11.20 -3.78
CA PHE A 130 -5.02 -10.95 -4.51
C PHE A 130 -6.01 -12.03 -4.06
N GLU A 131 -6.95 -11.70 -3.18
CA GLU A 131 -7.87 -12.68 -2.59
C GLU A 131 -9.05 -12.94 -3.54
N SER A 132 -9.15 -14.16 -4.07
CA SER A 132 -10.23 -14.53 -4.99
C SER A 132 -10.76 -15.95 -4.75
N VAL A 133 -12.05 -16.16 -5.01
CA VAL A 133 -12.66 -17.49 -5.17
C VAL A 133 -12.23 -18.17 -6.48
N TYR A 134 -11.84 -17.40 -7.49
CA TYR A 134 -11.35 -17.90 -8.77
C TYR A 134 -9.84 -18.16 -8.66
N PRO A 135 -9.37 -19.42 -8.85
CA PRO A 135 -7.97 -19.76 -8.68
C PRO A 135 -7.00 -18.94 -9.54
N GLU A 136 -7.41 -18.53 -10.74
CA GLU A 136 -6.60 -17.72 -11.66
C GLU A 136 -6.26 -16.32 -11.12
N TYR A 137 -7.06 -15.80 -10.18
CA TYR A 137 -6.87 -14.48 -9.59
C TYR A 137 -6.48 -14.54 -8.11
N ASN A 138 -6.31 -15.76 -7.56
CA ASN A 138 -5.94 -15.99 -6.17
C ASN A 138 -4.44 -16.27 -6.03
N GLU A 139 -3.62 -15.22 -6.00
CA GLU A 139 -2.16 -15.35 -5.96
C GLU A 139 -1.48 -14.33 -5.05
N VAL A 140 -0.24 -14.64 -4.68
CA VAL A 140 0.64 -13.73 -3.92
C VAL A 140 1.77 -13.29 -4.83
N LEU A 141 1.88 -11.99 -5.07
CA LEU A 141 2.89 -11.39 -5.93
C LEU A 141 3.89 -10.56 -5.14
N TYR A 142 5.15 -10.54 -5.60
CA TYR A 142 6.21 -9.70 -5.06
C TYR A 142 6.19 -8.31 -5.70
N PHE A 143 6.25 -7.28 -4.87
CA PHE A 143 6.17 -5.87 -5.27
C PHE A 143 7.42 -5.07 -4.89
N GLY A 144 8.56 -5.71 -4.66
CA GLY A 144 9.78 -4.98 -4.30
C GLY A 144 9.89 -4.73 -2.80
N THR A 145 10.50 -3.60 -2.45
CA THR A 145 10.79 -3.20 -1.07
C THR A 145 10.38 -1.75 -0.82
N PRO A 146 10.20 -1.30 0.43
CA PRO A 146 9.89 0.10 0.72
C PRO A 146 10.92 1.09 0.16
N ARG A 147 12.20 0.71 0.07
CA ARG A 147 13.25 1.53 -0.56
C ARG A 147 12.92 1.92 -2.00
N TYR A 148 12.38 0.98 -2.79
CA TYR A 148 11.98 1.24 -4.18
C TYR A 148 10.92 2.34 -4.24
N TYR A 149 9.89 2.24 -3.38
CA TYR A 149 8.76 3.17 -3.37
C TYR A 149 9.11 4.56 -2.82
N LEU A 150 10.01 4.67 -1.84
CA LEU A 150 10.52 5.97 -1.40
C LEU A 150 11.33 6.66 -2.50
N ALA A 151 12.13 5.90 -3.25
CA ALA A 151 12.91 6.44 -4.37
C ALA A 151 12.03 6.89 -5.54
N SER A 152 10.91 6.21 -5.81
CA SER A 152 9.97 6.59 -6.87
C SER A 152 9.08 7.77 -6.51
N ALA A 153 8.82 8.00 -5.21
CA ALA A 153 7.99 9.11 -4.74
C ALA A 153 8.69 10.48 -4.77
N THR A 154 10.02 10.52 -4.86
CA THR A 154 10.80 11.77 -4.82
C THR A 154 11.15 12.22 -6.24
N PRO A 155 10.72 13.40 -6.70
CA PRO A 155 11.16 13.92 -7.99
C PRO A 155 12.69 14.02 -7.99
N ARG A 156 13.34 13.48 -9.03
CA ARG A 156 14.77 13.71 -9.23
C ARG A 156 14.98 15.21 -9.35
N ARG A 157 15.59 15.85 -8.33
CA ARG A 157 16.13 17.20 -8.49
C ARG A 157 17.16 17.12 -9.61
N VAL A 158 16.82 17.68 -10.77
CA VAL A 158 17.81 18.00 -11.79
C VAL A 158 18.67 19.10 -11.16
N THR A 159 19.79 18.72 -10.57
CA THR A 159 20.83 19.69 -10.24
C THR A 159 21.38 20.18 -11.57
N THR A 160 20.88 21.31 -12.04
CA THR A 160 21.53 22.11 -13.08
C THR A 160 22.88 22.50 -12.51
N ARG A 161 23.94 21.77 -12.90
CA ARG A 161 25.31 22.25 -12.71
C ARG A 161 25.44 23.48 -13.59
N THR A 162 25.31 24.66 -13.01
CA THR A 162 25.81 25.89 -13.62
C THR A 162 27.31 25.68 -13.81
N GLN A 163 27.73 25.45 -15.06
CA GLN A 163 29.13 25.53 -15.42
C GLN A 163 29.52 27.01 -15.43
N VAL A 164 30.47 27.30 -14.54
CA VAL A 164 31.47 28.39 -14.50
C VAL A 164 31.07 29.75 -15.10
#